data_AF-A0A7C6Y7K4-F1
#
_entry.id   AF-A0A7C6Y7K4-F1
#
_cell.length_a   1.000
_cell.length_b   1.000
_cell.length_c   1.000
_cell.angle_alpha   90.00
_cell.angle_beta   90.00
_cell.angle_gamma   90.00
#
_symmetry.space_group_name_H-M   'P 1'
#
loop_
_entity.id
_entity.type
_entity.pdbx_description
1 polymer ?
#
loop_
_entity_poly.entity_id
_entity_poly.type
_entity_poly.pdbx_seq_one_letter_code
_entity_poly.pdbx_strand_id
1 'polypeptide(L)'
;MKNNGEELLLNDNTENKEAKVQKEIFEIDVRLQEIDAILERYEDILYEKEEEILSPEEVENLVIEYRELKRKKKELSKSLKNSKWDVMPLWMAFYAVFQFVFSFYLLQSVICLRFAVWLSELIFKVWVPDLWFFYVLIFLLPFLSLLASLIILLKIKNKEKKKMFAIIYIIHGIETIITVVYLLVKVLA
;
A
#
# COMPACT_ATOMS: atom_id res chain seq x y z
N MET A 1 -24.82 -5.18 10.70
CA MET A 1 -24.30 -3.82 11.00
C MET A 1 -23.45 -3.82 12.29
N LYS A 2 -22.25 -4.45 12.31
CA LYS A 2 -21.39 -4.45 13.52
C LYS A 2 -19.90 -4.12 13.32
N ASN A 3 -19.42 -3.85 12.11
CA ASN A 3 -17.97 -3.63 11.86
C ASN A 3 -17.51 -2.16 11.85
N ASN A 4 -18.39 -1.16 11.94
CA ASN A 4 -17.97 0.24 11.82
C ASN A 4 -17.34 0.79 13.13
N GLY A 5 -17.65 0.21 14.29
CA GLY A 5 -17.10 0.64 15.58
C GLY A 5 -15.64 0.19 15.76
N GLU A 6 -15.32 -1.06 15.42
CA GLU A 6 -13.95 -1.59 15.54
C GLU A 6 -12.97 -0.93 14.55
N GLU A 7 -13.42 -0.57 13.34
CA GLU A 7 -12.58 0.10 12.33
C GLU A 7 -12.25 1.55 12.72
N LEU A 8 -13.19 2.28 13.33
CA LEU A 8 -12.94 3.62 13.90
C LEU A 8 -11.97 3.54 15.08
N LEU A 9 -12.16 2.57 15.98
CA LEU A 9 -11.27 2.35 17.11
C LEU A 9 -9.86 1.92 16.68
N LEU A 10 -9.72 1.16 15.58
CA LEU A 10 -8.42 0.78 15.03
C LEU A 10 -7.69 1.96 14.35
N ASN A 11 -8.42 2.82 13.64
CA ASN A 11 -7.83 3.99 12.99
C ASN A 11 -7.41 5.05 14.02
N ASP A 12 -8.27 5.33 15.02
CA ASP A 12 -7.93 6.17 16.17
C ASP A 12 -6.74 5.57 16.94
N ASN A 13 -6.69 4.25 17.16
CA ASN A 13 -5.56 3.62 17.84
C ASN A 13 -4.26 3.68 17.03
N THR A 14 -4.32 3.74 15.70
CA THR A 14 -3.12 3.79 14.85
C THR A 14 -2.59 5.22 14.75
N GLU A 15 -3.46 6.21 14.54
CA GLU A 15 -3.10 7.63 14.61
C GLU A 15 -2.58 8.01 16.00
N ASN A 16 -3.20 7.51 17.07
CA ASN A 16 -2.76 7.74 18.44
C ASN A 16 -1.41 7.05 18.74
N LYS A 17 -1.14 5.88 18.13
CA LYS A 17 0.18 5.23 18.21
C LYS A 17 1.24 6.01 17.46
N GLU A 18 0.96 6.48 16.25
CA GLU A 18 1.90 7.30 15.47
C GLU A 18 2.22 8.61 16.18
N ALA A 19 1.20 9.30 16.71
CA ALA A 19 1.37 10.51 17.50
C ALA A 19 2.20 10.26 18.77
N LYS A 20 1.98 9.12 19.45
CA LYS A 20 2.77 8.73 20.61
C LYS A 20 4.23 8.46 20.26
N VAL A 21 4.50 7.74 19.17
CA VAL A 21 5.87 7.47 18.69
C VAL A 21 6.56 8.76 18.26
N GLN A 22 5.86 9.69 17.61
CA GLN A 22 6.41 11.00 17.25
C GLN A 22 6.74 11.84 18.49
N LYS A 23 5.87 11.80 19.52
CA LYS A 23 6.14 12.46 20.80
C LYS A 23 7.37 11.86 21.51
N GLU A 24 7.50 10.54 21.53
CA GLU A 24 8.69 9.87 22.08
C GLU A 24 9.98 10.23 21.32
N ILE A 25 9.91 10.34 19.98
CA ILE A 25 11.07 10.82 19.17
C ILE A 25 11.42 12.27 19.53
N PHE A 26 10.43 13.13 19.71
CA PHE A 26 10.65 14.52 20.09
C PHE A 26 11.30 14.63 21.48
N GLU A 27 10.82 13.87 22.46
CA GLU A 27 11.41 13.80 23.81
C GLU A 27 12.87 13.32 23.76
N ILE A 28 13.18 12.32 22.93
CA ILE A 28 14.55 11.86 22.71
C ILE A 28 15.42 12.97 22.09
N ASP A 29 14.89 13.73 21.13
CA ASP A 29 15.64 14.81 20.48
C ASP A 29 15.97 15.96 21.43
N VAL A 30 15.03 16.33 22.31
CA VAL A 30 15.28 17.31 23.37
C VAL A 30 16.39 16.80 24.30
N ARG A 31 16.31 15.53 24.73
CA ARG A 31 17.32 14.96 25.63
C ARG A 31 18.71 14.87 24.99
N LEU A 32 18.80 14.56 23.69
CA LEU A 32 20.07 14.58 22.96
C LEU A 32 20.68 15.98 22.92
N GLN A 33 19.87 17.02 22.70
CA GLN A 33 20.33 18.41 22.73
C GLN A 33 20.81 18.86 24.11
N GLU A 34 20.12 18.42 25.17
CA GLU A 34 20.56 18.67 26.55
C GLU A 34 21.92 18.04 26.82
N ILE A 35 22.13 16.78 26.41
CA ILE A 35 23.41 16.09 26.59
C ILE A 35 24.52 16.80 25.80
N ASP A 36 24.25 17.18 24.55
CA ASP A 36 25.22 17.92 23.72
C ASP A 36 25.63 19.24 24.40
N ALA A 37 24.66 20.00 24.92
CA ALA A 37 24.94 21.26 25.63
C ALA A 37 25.71 21.06 26.95
N ILE A 38 25.47 19.95 27.67
CA ILE A 38 26.22 19.62 28.89
C ILE A 38 27.67 19.27 28.55
N LEU A 39 27.89 18.48 27.50
CA LEU A 39 29.22 18.07 27.06
C LEU A 39 30.02 19.25 26.50
N GLU A 40 29.40 20.11 25.69
CA GLU A 40 30.03 21.34 25.16
C GLU A 40 30.45 22.27 26.31
N ARG A 41 29.56 22.49 27.29
CA ARG A 41 29.88 23.31 28.47
C ARG A 41 30.99 22.71 29.33
N TYR A 42 31.05 21.38 29.43
CA TYR A 42 32.14 20.68 30.10
C TYR A 42 33.48 20.91 29.41
N GLU A 43 33.52 20.76 28.08
CA GLU A 43 34.72 21.00 27.27
C GLU A 43 35.19 22.46 27.38
N ASP A 44 34.28 23.43 27.29
CA ASP A 44 34.59 24.86 27.39
C ASP A 44 35.21 25.20 28.76
N ILE A 45 34.60 24.72 29.85
CA ILE A 45 35.08 25.03 31.22
C ILE A 45 36.42 24.34 31.50
N LEU A 46 36.57 23.09 31.04
CA LEU A 46 37.83 22.36 31.18
C LEU A 46 38.96 23.07 30.43
N TYR A 47 38.68 23.61 29.24
CA TYR A 47 39.68 24.29 28.42
C TYR A 47 40.00 25.72 28.91
N GLU A 48 38.99 26.48 29.34
CA GLU A 48 39.18 27.88 29.77
C GLU A 48 39.70 28.02 31.20
N LYS A 49 39.27 27.12 32.09
CA LYS A 49 39.52 27.25 33.54
C LYS A 49 40.34 26.12 34.13
N GLU A 50 40.63 25.06 33.36
CA GLU A 50 41.25 23.83 33.86
C GLU A 50 40.47 23.21 35.05
N GLU A 51 39.17 23.49 35.14
CA GLU A 51 38.28 23.01 36.19
C GLU A 51 37.43 21.82 35.67
N GLU A 52 37.54 20.67 36.34
CA GLU A 52 36.64 19.54 36.10
C GLU A 52 35.29 19.77 36.81
N ILE A 53 34.27 20.18 36.07
CA ILE A 53 32.90 20.34 36.59
C ILE A 53 32.06 19.05 36.57
N LEU A 54 32.51 18.04 35.81
CA LEU A 54 31.92 16.70 35.77
C LEU A 54 33.02 15.68 36.04
N SER A 55 32.68 14.64 36.79
CA SER A 55 33.54 13.49 36.97
C SER A 55 33.68 12.69 35.66
N PRO A 56 34.80 11.97 35.46
CA PRO A 56 34.97 11.09 34.31
C PRO A 56 33.85 10.06 34.15
N GLU A 57 33.31 9.56 35.25
CA GLU A 57 32.18 8.61 35.26
C GLU A 57 30.88 9.24 34.75
N GLU A 58 30.60 10.51 35.09
CA GLU A 58 29.42 11.22 34.59
C GLU A 58 29.49 11.49 33.09
N VAL A 59 30.67 11.85 32.59
CA VAL A 59 30.91 12.03 31.15
C VAL A 59 30.71 10.70 30.41
N GLU A 60 31.26 9.60 30.92
CA GLU A 60 31.08 8.27 30.32
C GLU A 60 29.60 7.86 30.29
N ASN A 61 28.87 8.09 31.38
CA ASN A 61 27.44 7.80 31.46
C ASN A 61 26.62 8.63 30.45
N LEU A 62 26.94 9.92 30.27
CA LEU A 62 26.28 10.78 29.28
C LEU A 62 26.54 10.31 27.84
N VAL A 63 27.77 9.87 27.54
CA VAL A 63 28.12 9.33 26.22
C VAL A 63 27.39 8.00 25.96
N ILE A 64 27.24 7.16 26.97
CA ILE A 64 26.45 5.91 26.87
C ILE A 64 24.97 6.25 26.62
N GLU A 65 24.39 7.15 27.43
CA GLU A 65 22.99 7.60 27.28
C GLU A 65 22.75 8.16 25.87
N TYR A 66 23.65 9.00 25.36
CA TYR A 66 23.57 9.55 24.01
C TYR A 66 23.52 8.46 22.92
N ARG A 67 24.38 7.45 23.01
CA ARG A 67 24.42 6.34 22.05
C ARG A 67 23.14 5.51 22.09
N GLU A 68 22.63 5.22 23.29
CA GLU A 68 21.38 4.48 23.48
C GLU A 68 20.18 5.23 22.93
N LEU A 69 20.06 6.53 23.24
CA LEU A 69 19.01 7.40 22.73
C LEU A 69 19.04 7.50 21.20
N LYS A 70 20.22 7.63 20.60
CA LYS A 70 20.37 7.64 19.13
C LYS A 70 19.94 6.31 18.50
N ARG A 71 20.22 5.19 19.16
CA ARG A 71 19.77 3.85 18.70
C ARG A 71 18.24 3.73 18.81
N LYS A 72 17.67 4.13 19.94
CA LYS A 72 16.21 4.12 20.19
C LYS A 72 15.47 5.01 19.19
N LYS A 73 15.97 6.21 18.89
CA LYS A 73 15.44 7.08 17.83
C LYS A 73 15.41 6.39 16.47
N LYS A 74 16.49 5.69 16.11
CA LYS A 74 16.58 4.96 14.84
C LYS A 74 15.57 3.82 14.76
N GLU A 75 15.35 3.10 15.86
CA GLU A 75 14.36 2.02 15.96
C GLU A 75 12.92 2.57 15.84
N LEU A 76 12.60 3.65 16.56
CA LEU A 76 11.30 4.33 16.48
C LEU A 76 11.03 4.96 15.11
N SER A 77 12.07 5.53 14.47
CA SER A 77 11.94 6.08 13.11
C SER A 77 11.71 4.97 12.07
N LYS A 78 12.28 3.79 12.27
CA LYS A 78 12.01 2.62 11.40
C LYS A 78 10.59 2.11 11.55
N SER A 79 10.02 2.09 12.76
CA SER A 79 8.64 1.64 12.97
C SER A 79 7.62 2.59 12.32
N LEU A 80 7.92 3.90 12.27
CA LEU A 80 7.14 4.90 11.52
C LEU A 80 7.29 4.78 10.00
N LYS A 81 8.39 4.20 9.51
CA LYS A 81 8.69 4.05 8.07
C LYS A 81 8.05 2.83 7.41
N ASN A 82 7.25 2.04 8.11
CA ASN A 82 6.46 0.98 7.48
C ASN A 82 5.65 1.61 6.34
N SER A 83 5.98 1.21 5.11
CA SER A 83 5.38 1.77 3.91
C SER A 83 3.88 1.50 3.95
N LYS A 84 3.08 2.42 3.40
CA LYS A 84 1.63 2.19 3.25
C LYS A 84 1.32 0.88 2.51
N TRP A 85 2.27 0.41 1.71
CA TRP A 85 2.23 -0.86 0.99
C TRP A 85 2.55 -2.09 1.86
N ASP A 86 3.28 -1.93 2.97
CA ASP A 86 3.60 -3.02 3.90
C ASP A 86 2.36 -3.47 4.69
N VAL A 87 1.35 -2.61 4.77
CA VAL A 87 0.04 -2.89 5.41
C VAL A 87 -0.95 -3.49 4.41
N MET A 88 -0.55 -3.73 3.15
CA MET A 88 -1.44 -4.26 2.13
C MET A 88 -1.85 -5.71 2.46
N PRO A 89 -3.16 -6.02 2.51
CA PRO A 89 -3.60 -7.40 2.74
C PRO A 89 -3.09 -8.34 1.65
N LEU A 90 -2.65 -9.54 2.04
CA LEU A 90 -2.14 -10.55 1.09
C LEU A 90 -3.13 -10.87 -0.03
N TRP A 91 -4.43 -10.97 0.26
CA TRP A 91 -5.45 -11.23 -0.77
C TRP A 91 -5.48 -10.15 -1.86
N MET A 92 -5.19 -8.88 -1.51
CA MET A 92 -5.16 -7.77 -2.45
C MET A 92 -3.91 -7.85 -3.33
N ALA A 93 -2.78 -8.27 -2.75
CA ALA A 93 -1.55 -8.56 -3.49
C ALA A 93 -1.79 -9.68 -4.51
N PHE A 94 -2.33 -10.81 -4.05
CA PHE A 94 -2.68 -11.93 -4.91
C PHE A 94 -3.65 -11.50 -6.00
N TYR A 95 -4.73 -10.79 -5.63
CA TYR A 95 -5.69 -10.29 -6.59
C TYR A 95 -5.03 -9.42 -7.67
N ALA A 96 -4.16 -8.48 -7.30
CA ALA A 96 -3.47 -7.63 -8.27
C ALA A 96 -2.58 -8.42 -9.24
N VAL A 97 -1.84 -9.42 -8.74
CA VAL A 97 -1.00 -10.29 -9.58
C VAL A 97 -1.86 -11.12 -10.54
N PHE A 98 -2.94 -11.73 -10.04
CA PHE A 98 -3.88 -12.45 -10.88
C PHE A 98 -4.50 -11.52 -11.92
N GLN A 99 -4.92 -10.33 -11.51
CA GLN A 99 -5.54 -9.38 -12.41
C GLN A 99 -4.59 -8.98 -13.53
N PHE A 100 -3.33 -8.68 -13.22
CA PHE A 100 -2.31 -8.34 -14.21
C PHE A 100 -2.08 -9.48 -15.22
N VAL A 101 -1.96 -10.72 -14.74
CA VAL A 101 -1.74 -11.89 -15.62
C VAL A 101 -2.96 -12.14 -16.51
N PHE A 102 -4.16 -12.17 -15.94
CA PHE A 102 -5.39 -12.48 -16.66
C PHE A 102 -5.93 -11.33 -17.51
N SER A 103 -5.51 -10.10 -17.23
CA SER A 103 -5.82 -8.91 -18.03
C SER A 103 -4.76 -8.63 -19.09
N PHE A 104 -3.70 -9.44 -19.16
CA PHE A 104 -2.72 -9.35 -20.24
C PHE A 104 -3.42 -9.57 -21.59
N TYR A 105 -3.36 -8.57 -22.46
CA TYR A 105 -4.21 -8.48 -23.65
C TYR A 105 -4.20 -9.71 -24.54
N LEU A 106 -3.05 -10.40 -24.73
CA LEU A 106 -2.99 -11.64 -25.51
C LEU A 106 -3.75 -12.78 -24.83
N LEU A 107 -3.52 -12.98 -23.53
CA LEU A 107 -4.17 -14.05 -22.78
C LEU A 107 -5.67 -13.78 -22.67
N GLN A 108 -6.04 -12.56 -22.33
CA GLN A 108 -7.43 -12.14 -22.20
C GLN A 108 -8.17 -12.29 -23.53
N SER A 109 -7.56 -11.91 -24.66
CA SER A 109 -8.16 -12.08 -25.99
C SER A 109 -8.44 -13.55 -26.33
N VAL A 110 -7.50 -14.46 -26.03
CA VAL A 110 -7.70 -15.90 -26.24
C VAL A 110 -8.83 -16.44 -25.37
N ILE A 111 -8.89 -16.03 -24.10
CA ILE A 111 -9.97 -16.42 -23.19
C ILE A 111 -11.32 -15.92 -23.70
N CYS A 112 -11.39 -14.66 -24.12
CA CYS A 112 -12.63 -14.05 -24.65
C CYS A 112 -13.13 -14.77 -25.89
N LEU A 113 -12.23 -15.06 -26.85
CA LEU A 113 -12.58 -15.81 -28.06
C LEU A 113 -13.08 -17.23 -27.74
N ARG A 114 -12.36 -17.98 -26.90
CA ARG A 114 -12.77 -19.34 -26.52
C ARG A 114 -14.11 -19.34 -25.79
N PHE A 115 -14.31 -18.39 -24.89
CA PHE A 115 -15.57 -18.22 -24.18
C PHE A 115 -16.71 -17.88 -25.14
N ALA A 116 -16.50 -16.93 -26.06
CA ALA A 116 -17.51 -16.53 -27.03
C ALA A 116 -17.91 -17.71 -27.93
N VAL A 117 -16.94 -18.49 -28.44
CA VAL A 117 -17.21 -19.70 -29.24
C VAL A 117 -17.99 -20.73 -28.42
N TRP A 118 -17.49 -21.12 -27.25
CA TRP A 118 -18.14 -22.10 -26.38
C TRP A 118 -19.58 -21.71 -26.01
N LEU A 119 -19.80 -20.45 -25.63
CA LEU A 119 -21.12 -19.97 -25.23
C LEU A 119 -22.05 -19.84 -26.44
N SER A 120 -21.53 -19.41 -27.59
CA SER A 120 -22.31 -19.38 -28.83
C SER A 120 -22.76 -20.78 -29.24
N GLU A 121 -21.91 -21.82 -29.16
CA GLU A 121 -22.26 -23.20 -29.48
C GLU A 121 -23.39 -23.75 -28.59
N LEU A 122 -23.41 -23.37 -27.31
CA LEU A 122 -24.49 -23.72 -26.40
C LEU A 122 -25.81 -23.03 -26.79
N ILE A 123 -25.74 -21.77 -27.20
CA ILE A 123 -26.91 -20.97 -27.56
C ILE A 123 -27.46 -21.36 -28.93
N PHE A 124 -26.59 -21.68 -29.90
CA PHE A 124 -26.95 -22.15 -31.25
C PHE A 124 -27.84 -23.41 -31.24
N LYS A 125 -27.81 -24.21 -30.18
CA LYS A 125 -28.70 -25.35 -29.99
C LYS A 125 -30.16 -24.95 -29.77
N VAL A 126 -30.41 -23.72 -29.33
CA VAL A 126 -31.73 -23.22 -28.91
C VAL A 126 -32.19 -22.04 -29.78
N TRP A 127 -31.26 -21.22 -30.24
CA TRP A 127 -31.53 -20.02 -31.01
C TRP A 127 -30.38 -19.75 -31.98
N VAL A 128 -30.63 -19.26 -33.19
CA VAL A 128 -29.59 -18.89 -34.17
C VAL A 128 -29.35 -17.39 -34.06
N PRO A 129 -28.40 -16.93 -33.23
CA PRO A 129 -28.09 -15.51 -33.10
C PRO A 129 -27.33 -14.98 -34.33
N ASP A 130 -27.58 -13.72 -34.65
CA ASP A 130 -26.81 -12.97 -35.65
C ASP A 130 -25.36 -12.69 -35.17
N LEU A 131 -24.49 -12.34 -36.12
CA LEU A 131 -23.08 -11.99 -35.89
C LEU A 131 -22.84 -10.96 -34.78
N TRP A 132 -23.74 -9.99 -34.60
CA TRP A 132 -23.60 -8.96 -33.56
C TRP A 132 -23.60 -9.55 -32.15
N PHE A 133 -24.30 -10.66 -31.94
CA PHE A 133 -24.36 -11.34 -30.65
C PHE A 133 -23.00 -11.94 -30.27
N PHE A 134 -22.28 -12.48 -31.25
CA PHE A 134 -20.92 -12.98 -31.03
C PHE A 134 -19.98 -11.88 -30.54
N TYR A 135 -20.11 -10.66 -31.09
CA TYR A 135 -19.34 -9.51 -30.62
C TYR A 135 -19.68 -9.12 -29.19
N VAL A 136 -20.96 -9.16 -28.81
CA VAL A 136 -21.37 -8.94 -27.41
C VAL A 136 -20.71 -9.97 -26.48
N LEU A 137 -20.64 -11.24 -26.88
CA LEU A 137 -20.01 -12.29 -26.07
C LEU A 137 -18.51 -12.09 -25.90
N ILE A 138 -17.80 -11.61 -26.93
CA ILE A 138 -16.36 -11.32 -26.86
C ILE A 138 -16.07 -10.26 -25.78
N PHE A 139 -16.88 -9.20 -25.71
CA PHE A 139 -16.66 -8.10 -24.76
C PHE A 139 -17.27 -8.34 -23.38
N LEU A 140 -18.06 -9.41 -23.22
CA LEU A 140 -18.74 -9.70 -21.96
C LEU A 140 -17.76 -9.98 -20.82
N LEU A 141 -16.74 -10.82 -21.05
CA LEU A 141 -15.79 -11.20 -20.00
C LEU A 141 -14.94 -10.03 -19.47
N PRO A 142 -14.32 -9.19 -20.31
CA PRO A 142 -13.59 -8.01 -19.84
C PRO A 142 -14.49 -7.06 -19.06
N PHE A 143 -15.73 -6.86 -19.51
CA PHE A 143 -16.69 -6.02 -18.81
C PHE A 143 -17.09 -6.59 -17.44
N LEU A 144 -17.40 -7.89 -17.36
CA LEU A 144 -17.72 -8.56 -16.09
C LEU A 144 -16.55 -8.53 -15.11
N SER A 145 -15.31 -8.71 -15.60
CA SER A 145 -14.10 -8.59 -14.80
C SER A 145 -13.95 -7.19 -14.20
N LEU A 146 -14.15 -6.15 -15.03
CA LEU A 146 -14.09 -4.75 -14.58
C LEU A 146 -15.18 -4.47 -13.54
N LEU A 147 -16.41 -4.95 -13.78
CA LEU A 147 -17.53 -4.79 -12.85
C LEU A 147 -17.27 -5.50 -11.52
N ALA A 148 -16.72 -6.72 -11.54
CA ALA A 148 -16.34 -7.43 -10.32
C ALA A 148 -15.29 -6.66 -9.52
N SER A 149 -14.29 -6.10 -10.20
CA SER A 149 -13.28 -5.23 -9.60
C SER A 149 -13.91 -3.98 -8.95
N LEU A 150 -14.86 -3.34 -9.65
CA LEU A 150 -15.58 -2.18 -9.13
C LEU A 150 -16.39 -2.53 -7.87
N ILE A 151 -17.08 -3.68 -7.87
CA ILE A 151 -17.84 -4.14 -6.70
C ILE A 151 -16.90 -4.35 -5.50
N ILE A 152 -15.72 -4.95 -5.70
CA ILE A 152 -14.71 -5.10 -4.64
C ILE A 152 -14.29 -3.72 -4.12
N LEU A 153 -13.95 -2.78 -5.01
CA LEU A 153 -13.56 -1.42 -4.65
C LEU A 153 -14.63 -0.71 -3.79
N LEU A 154 -15.91 -0.86 -4.16
CA LEU A 154 -17.03 -0.27 -3.43
C LEU A 154 -17.26 -0.93 -2.06
N LYS A 155 -16.95 -2.22 -1.92
CA LYS A 155 -17.06 -2.96 -0.65
C LYS A 155 -15.94 -2.68 0.34
N ILE A 156 -14.78 -2.19 -0.12
CA ILE A 156 -13.66 -1.84 0.77
C ILE A 156 -14.04 -0.58 1.57
N LYS A 157 -14.11 -0.73 2.89
CA LYS A 157 -14.44 0.36 3.83
C LYS A 157 -13.24 1.20 4.23
N ASN A 158 -12.13 0.55 4.57
CA ASN A 158 -10.90 1.22 4.97
C ASN A 158 -10.38 2.14 3.84
N LYS A 159 -10.20 3.43 4.16
CA LYS A 159 -9.84 4.48 3.19
C LYS A 159 -8.49 4.25 2.52
N GLU A 160 -7.47 3.83 3.26
CA GLU A 160 -6.14 3.57 2.68
C GLU A 160 -6.15 2.32 1.80
N LYS A 161 -6.81 1.23 2.24
CA LYS A 161 -7.00 0.03 1.39
C LYS A 161 -7.80 0.33 0.14
N LYS A 162 -8.80 1.20 0.24
CA LYS A 162 -9.62 1.62 -0.91
C LYS A 162 -8.79 2.40 -1.92
N LYS A 163 -7.91 3.29 -1.47
CA LYS A 163 -6.96 3.99 -2.35
C LYS A 163 -6.00 3.03 -3.05
N MET A 164 -5.42 2.08 -2.31
CA MET A 164 -4.54 1.05 -2.90
C MET A 164 -5.28 0.23 -3.96
N PHE A 165 -6.49 -0.23 -3.65
CA PHE A 165 -7.30 -0.99 -4.60
C PHE A 165 -7.77 -0.14 -5.79
N ALA A 166 -8.02 1.16 -5.60
CA ALA A 166 -8.38 2.06 -6.70
C ALA A 166 -7.26 2.15 -7.74
N ILE A 167 -5.99 2.13 -7.31
CA ILE A 167 -4.84 2.08 -8.23
C ILE A 167 -4.87 0.79 -9.06
N ILE A 168 -5.08 -0.37 -8.40
CA ILE A 168 -5.22 -1.67 -9.07
C ILE A 168 -6.37 -1.64 -10.09
N TYR A 169 -7.52 -1.08 -9.70
CA TYR A 169 -8.69 -0.92 -10.56
C TYR A 169 -8.40 -0.06 -11.79
N ILE A 170 -7.69 1.06 -11.62
CA ILE A 170 -7.32 1.94 -12.74
C ILE A 170 -6.38 1.22 -13.71
N ILE A 171 -5.36 0.53 -13.21
CA ILE A 171 -4.44 -0.26 -14.05
C ILE A 171 -5.23 -1.31 -14.84
N HIS A 172 -6.09 -2.07 -14.17
CA HIS A 172 -6.94 -3.06 -14.82
C HIS A 172 -7.89 -2.42 -15.85
N GLY A 173 -8.41 -1.23 -15.59
CA GLY A 173 -9.23 -0.48 -16.56
C GLY A 173 -8.45 -0.12 -17.82
N ILE A 174 -7.20 0.33 -17.68
CA ILE A 174 -6.32 0.63 -18.82
C ILE A 174 -6.03 -0.64 -19.62
N GLU A 175 -5.68 -1.74 -18.95
CA GLU A 175 -5.44 -3.04 -19.60
C GLU A 175 -6.68 -3.53 -20.36
N THR A 176 -7.87 -3.40 -19.75
CA THR A 176 -9.14 -3.75 -20.39
C THR A 176 -9.37 -2.93 -21.66
N ILE A 177 -9.10 -1.62 -21.63
CA ILE A 177 -9.22 -0.75 -22.81
C ILE A 177 -8.25 -1.22 -23.91
N ILE A 178 -7.00 -1.53 -23.57
CA ILE A 178 -6.01 -2.05 -24.51
C ILE A 178 -6.50 -3.36 -25.15
N THR A 179 -7.02 -4.28 -24.33
CA THR A 179 -7.60 -5.55 -24.81
C THR A 179 -8.78 -5.31 -25.75
N VAL A 180 -9.70 -4.40 -25.42
CA VAL A 180 -10.85 -4.06 -26.27
C VAL A 180 -10.37 -3.50 -27.61
N VAL A 181 -9.44 -2.53 -27.61
CA VAL A 181 -8.88 -1.96 -28.84
C VAL A 181 -8.19 -3.04 -29.68
N TYR A 182 -7.41 -3.91 -29.05
CA TYR A 182 -6.75 -5.02 -29.74
C TYR A 182 -7.77 -5.96 -30.41
N LEU A 183 -8.82 -6.35 -29.69
CA LEU A 183 -9.89 -7.20 -30.22
C LEU A 183 -10.63 -6.52 -31.38
N LEU A 184 -10.95 -5.23 -31.27
CA LEU A 184 -11.56 -4.46 -32.35
C LEU A 184 -10.69 -4.46 -33.61
N VAL A 185 -9.36 -4.27 -33.48
CA VAL A 185 -8.46 -4.16 -34.63
C VAL A 185 -8.05 -5.51 -35.22
N LYS A 186 -7.91 -6.56 -34.41
CA LYS A 186 -7.36 -7.86 -34.86
C LYS A 186 -8.42 -8.92 -35.14
N VAL A 187 -9.60 -8.80 -34.54
CA VAL A 187 -10.67 -9.79 -34.68
C VAL A 187 -11.80 -9.27 -35.55
N LEU A 188 -12.05 -7.95 -35.55
CA LEU A 188 -13.18 -7.36 -36.29
C LEU A 188 -12.78 -6.62 -37.58
N ALA A 189 -11.50 -6.32 -37.78
CA ALA A 189 -10.97 -5.73 -39.02
C ALA A 189 -10.26 -6.79 -39.86
#